data_AF-A0A075I7C2-F1
#
_entry.id   AF-A0A075I7C2-F1
#
_cell.length_a   1.000
_cell.length_b   1.000
_cell.length_c   1.000
_cell.angle_alpha   90.00
_cell.angle_beta   90.00
_cell.angle_gamma   90.00
#
_symmetry.space_group_name_H-M   'P 1'
#
loop_
_entity.id
_entity.type
_entity.pdbx_description
1 polymer ?
#
loop_
_entity_poly.entity_id
_entity_poly.type
_entity_poly.pdbx_seq_one_letter_code
_entity_poly.pdbx_strand_id
1 'polypeptide(L)'
;MIAVSPVIGNSAISGPAGKYMEAAGMEVSALGMAKMYAHVCSNLVIDTKDHMQTKEIEALNINVHDTKIRMTTKLSEDALAASILKHFHP
;
A
#
# COMPACT_ATOMS: atom_id res chain seq x y z
N MET A 1 11.81 3.10 -5.92
CA MET A 1 10.62 3.92 -5.56
C MET A 1 9.86 3.19 -4.47
N ILE A 2 9.26 3.91 -3.51
CA ILE A 2 8.41 3.34 -2.44
C ILE A 2 7.01 3.93 -2.60
N ALA A 3 5.98 3.08 -2.64
CA ALA A 3 4.58 3.51 -2.65
C ALA A 3 3.89 3.07 -1.36
N VAL A 4 2.91 3.84 -0.89
CA VAL A 4 2.03 3.48 0.23
C VAL A 4 0.62 3.30 -0.31
N SER A 5 0.00 2.16 -0.04
CA SER A 5 -1.38 1.90 -0.47
C SER A 5 -2.35 2.93 0.12
N PRO A 6 -3.25 3.53 -0.67
CA PRO A 6 -4.35 4.36 -0.16
C PRO A 6 -5.56 3.51 0.25
N VAL A 7 -5.49 2.18 0.08
CA VAL A 7 -6.57 1.21 0.32
C VAL A 7 -6.21 0.30 1.50
N ILE A 8 -7.20 0.00 2.32
CA ILE A 8 -7.15 -1.03 3.37
C ILE A 8 -8.29 -2.01 3.12
N GLY A 9 -7.98 -3.28 2.87
CA GLY A 9 -8.96 -4.27 2.45
C GLY A 9 -9.55 -3.91 1.09
N ASN A 10 -10.86 -3.65 1.07
CA ASN A 10 -11.61 -3.38 -0.15
C ASN A 10 -12.06 -1.92 -0.26
N SER A 11 -11.49 -1.01 0.52
CA SER A 11 -11.89 0.40 0.52
C SER A 11 -10.73 1.36 0.76
N ALA A 12 -10.80 2.53 0.11
CA ALA A 12 -9.85 3.61 0.33
C ALA A 12 -9.96 4.17 1.76
N ILE A 13 -8.82 4.54 2.36
CA ILE A 13 -8.76 5.16 3.69
C ILE A 13 -9.57 6.47 3.72
N SER A 14 -9.44 7.26 2.66
CA SER A 14 -10.17 8.51 2.48
C SER A 14 -10.30 8.87 1.00
N GLY A 15 -11.28 9.72 0.70
CA GLY A 15 -11.44 10.34 -0.62
C GLY A 15 -11.90 9.40 -1.74
N PRO A 16 -11.82 9.86 -3.00
CA PRO A 16 -12.37 9.17 -4.16
C PRO A 16 -11.44 8.10 -4.77
N ALA A 17 -10.30 7.78 -4.14
CA ALA A 17 -9.31 6.89 -4.72
C ALA A 17 -9.88 5.52 -5.14
N GLY A 18 -10.72 4.92 -4.29
CA GLY A 18 -11.40 3.66 -4.64
C GLY A 18 -12.31 3.80 -5.86
N LYS A 19 -13.05 4.90 -6.00
CA LYS A 19 -13.90 5.17 -7.17
C LYS A 19 -13.07 5.34 -8.45
N TYR A 20 -11.89 5.95 -8.35
CA TYR A 20 -11.00 6.10 -9.50
C TYR A 20 -10.39 4.77 -9.91
N MET A 21 -10.05 3.91 -8.95
CA MET A 21 -9.60 2.55 -9.23
C MET A 21 -10.69 1.74 -9.93
N GLU A 22 -11.93 1.76 -9.42
CA GLU A 22 -13.08 1.11 -10.06
C GLU A 22 -13.31 1.64 -11.48
N ALA A 23 -13.31 2.96 -11.65
CA ALA A 23 -13.50 3.59 -12.96
C ALA A 23 -12.37 3.25 -13.95
N ALA A 24 -11.16 2.98 -13.46
CA ALA A 24 -10.03 2.51 -14.25
C ALA A 24 -10.07 0.99 -14.53
N GLY A 25 -11.11 0.27 -14.07
CA GLY A 25 -11.22 -1.18 -14.22
C GLY A 25 -10.27 -1.96 -13.31
N MET A 26 -9.78 -1.33 -12.24
CA MET A 26 -8.88 -1.93 -11.27
C MET A 26 -9.63 -2.47 -10.06
N GLU A 27 -9.09 -3.53 -9.47
CA GLU A 27 -9.53 -4.03 -8.18
C GLU A 27 -9.17 -3.03 -7.07
N VAL A 28 -10.13 -2.65 -6.23
CA VAL A 28 -9.89 -1.76 -5.07
C VAL A 28 -9.23 -2.56 -3.94
N SER A 29 -7.96 -2.91 -4.13
CA SER A 29 -7.16 -3.64 -3.17
C SER A 29 -5.68 -3.26 -3.28
N ALA A 30 -4.87 -3.65 -2.29
CA ALA A 30 -3.42 -3.43 -2.35
C ALA A 30 -2.78 -4.19 -3.53
N LEU A 31 -3.30 -5.38 -3.87
CA LEU A 31 -2.91 -6.12 -5.07
C LEU A 31 -3.29 -5.39 -6.37
N GLY A 32 -4.49 -4.83 -6.47
CA GLY A 32 -4.90 -4.06 -7.64
C GLY A 32 -3.98 -2.86 -7.89
N MET A 33 -3.63 -2.14 -6.82
CA MET A 33 -2.60 -1.09 -6.83
C MET A 33 -1.23 -1.61 -7.29
N ALA A 34 -0.77 -2.73 -6.73
CA ALA A 34 0.52 -3.33 -7.07
C ALA A 34 0.63 -3.65 -8.56
N LYS A 35 -0.42 -4.20 -9.17
CA LYS A 35 -0.48 -4.49 -10.61
C LYS A 35 -0.33 -3.22 -11.46
N MET A 36 -0.97 -2.13 -11.07
CA MET A 36 -0.83 -0.84 -11.77
C MET A 36 0.59 -0.26 -11.67
N TYR A 37 1.21 -0.39 -10.49
CA TYR A 37 2.52 0.19 -10.23
C TYR A 37 3.70 -0.76 -10.52
N ALA A 38 3.47 -2.00 -10.96
CA ALA A 38 4.51 -3.02 -11.16
C ALA A 38 5.66 -2.59 -12.09
N HIS A 39 5.39 -1.69 -13.04
CA HIS A 39 6.42 -1.18 -13.95
C HIS A 39 7.28 -0.05 -13.38
N VAL A 40 6.86 0.60 -12.29
CA VAL A 40 7.51 1.80 -11.74
C VAL A 40 7.89 1.67 -10.26
N CYS A 41 7.23 0.80 -9.52
CA CYS A 41 7.37 0.64 -8.09
C CYS A 41 8.05 -0.69 -7.76
N SER A 42 9.13 -0.61 -6.98
CA SER A 42 9.88 -1.78 -6.51
C SER A 42 9.52 -2.17 -5.08
N ASN A 43 8.86 -1.28 -4.34
CA ASN A 43 8.54 -1.46 -2.92
C ASN A 43 7.14 -0.90 -2.61
N LEU A 44 6.26 -1.72 -2.06
CA LEU A 44 4.89 -1.34 -1.71
C LEU A 44 4.65 -1.52 -0.21
N VAL A 45 4.14 -0.48 0.44
CA VAL A 45 3.71 -0.50 1.83
C VAL A 45 2.21 -0.70 1.88
N ILE A 46 1.76 -1.75 2.55
CA ILE A 46 0.34 -2.14 2.67
C ILE A 46 -0.11 -2.15 4.13
N ASP A 47 -1.42 -2.19 4.37
CA ASP A 47 -1.90 -2.36 5.74
C ASP A 47 -1.69 -3.79 6.23
N THR A 48 -1.46 -3.97 7.54
CA THR A 48 -1.46 -5.28 8.19
C THR A 48 -2.70 -6.13 7.89
N LYS A 49 -3.86 -5.52 7.63
CA LYS A 49 -5.08 -6.25 7.22
C LYS A 49 -4.96 -6.92 5.85
N ASP A 50 -4.08 -6.41 4.99
CA ASP A 50 -3.87 -6.89 3.63
C ASP A 50 -2.68 -7.84 3.53
N HIS A 51 -2.09 -8.25 4.66
CA HIS A 51 -0.91 -9.12 4.71
C HIS A 51 -1.08 -10.41 3.89
N MET A 52 -2.30 -10.94 3.77
CA MET A 52 -2.58 -12.12 2.94
C MET A 52 -2.27 -11.91 1.45
N GLN A 53 -2.29 -10.68 0.95
CA GLN A 53 -1.98 -10.33 -0.44
C GLN A 53 -0.47 -10.24 -0.71
N THR A 54 0.37 -10.27 0.32
CA THR A 54 1.84 -10.10 0.23
C THR A 54 2.46 -11.01 -0.82
N LYS A 55 2.18 -12.32 -0.77
CA LYS A 55 2.78 -13.30 -1.69
C LYS A 55 2.41 -13.05 -3.15
N GLU A 56 1.18 -12.61 -3.41
CA GLU A 56 0.71 -12.32 -4.76
C GLU A 56 1.35 -11.04 -5.30
N ILE A 57 1.58 -10.06 -4.44
CA ILE A 57 2.27 -8.81 -4.79
C ILE A 57 3.77 -9.07 -5.02
N GLU A 58 4.41 -9.88 -4.18
CA GLU A 58 5.82 -10.28 -4.32
C GLU A 58 6.07 -11.04 -5.62
N ALA A 59 5.10 -11.83 -6.10
CA ALA A 59 5.16 -12.49 -7.40
C ALA A 59 5.24 -11.51 -8.59
N LEU A 60 4.91 -10.23 -8.38
CA LEU A 60 5.08 -9.14 -9.36
C LEU A 60 6.48 -8.50 -9.30
N ASN A 61 7.43 -9.08 -8.56
CA ASN A 61 8.76 -8.54 -8.26
C ASN A 61 8.72 -7.20 -7.48
N ILE A 62 7.74 -7.07 -6.59
CA ILE A 62 7.58 -5.90 -5.70
C ILE A 62 7.84 -6.35 -4.27
N ASN A 63 8.78 -5.71 -3.56
CA ASN A 63 8.97 -5.99 -2.14
C ASN A 63 7.81 -5.39 -1.34
N VAL A 64 7.26 -6.15 -0.41
CA VAL A 64 6.11 -5.74 0.40
C VAL A 64 6.54 -5.50 1.83
N HIS A 65 6.07 -4.40 2.41
CA HIS A 65 6.17 -4.15 3.84
C HIS A 65 4.78 -3.86 4.40
N ASP A 66 4.26 -4.75 5.25
CA ASP A 66 2.99 -4.51 5.92
C ASP A 66 3.19 -3.76 7.26
N THR A 67 2.39 -2.72 7.47
CA THR A 67 2.40 -1.92 8.69
C THR A 67 1.04 -1.24 8.85
N LYS A 68 0.76 -0.60 9.99
CA LYS A 68 -0.45 0.21 10.11
C LYS A 68 -0.28 1.48 9.28
N ILE A 69 -1.06 1.63 8.20
CA ILE A 69 -0.96 2.78 7.30
C ILE A 69 -2.01 3.86 7.58
N ARG A 70 -2.93 3.62 8.51
CA ARG A 70 -3.97 4.59 8.88
C ARG A 70 -3.40 5.68 9.80
N MET A 71 -3.37 6.92 9.31
CA MET A 71 -2.81 8.08 10.02
C MET A 71 -3.92 8.95 10.64
N THR A 72 -4.48 8.55 11.79
CA THR A 72 -5.53 9.34 12.49
C THR A 72 -4.98 10.42 13.41
N THR A 73 -3.73 10.31 13.83
CA THR A 73 -3.03 11.25 14.71
C THR A 73 -1.62 11.53 14.19
N LYS A 74 -1.03 12.62 14.65
CA LYS A 74 0.38 12.93 14.31
C LYS A 74 1.33 11.81 14.75
N LEU A 75 1.07 11.19 15.90
CA LEU A 75 1.84 10.04 16.38
C LEU A 75 1.76 8.83 15.44
N SER A 76 0.60 8.54 14.86
CA SER A 76 0.47 7.46 13.85
C SER A 76 1.16 7.78 12.53
N GLU A 77 1.20 9.06 12.14
CA GLU A 77 1.91 9.53 10.95
C GLU A 77 3.43 9.41 11.14
N ASP A 78 3.95 9.88 12.27
CA ASP A 78 5.38 9.80 12.61
C ASP A 78 5.84 8.34 12.75
N ALA A 79 5.00 7.48 13.34
CA ALA A 79 5.27 6.05 13.44
C ALA A 79 5.35 5.36 12.07
N LEU A 80 4.45 5.72 11.14
CA LEU A 80 4.50 5.20 9.77
C LEU A 80 5.76 5.68 9.05
N ALA A 81 6.09 6.96 9.14
CA ALA A 81 7.31 7.52 8.55
C ALA A 81 8.57 6.82 9.08
N ALA A 82 8.67 6.63 10.40
CA ALA A 82 9.78 5.93 11.03
C ALA A 82 9.88 4.47 10.58
N SER A 83 8.74 3.76 10.44
CA SER A 83 8.68 2.39 9.95
C SER A 83 9.22 2.28 8.51
N ILE A 84 8.81 3.19 7.63
CA ILE A 84 9.26 3.24 6.23
C ILE A 84 10.76 3.53 6.15
N LEU A 85 11.25 4.55 6.87
CA LEU A 85 12.66 4.92 6.88
C LEU A 85 13.53 3.76 7.38
N LYS A 86 13.14 3.14 8.51
CA LYS A 86 13.88 2.01 9.08
C LYS A 86 13.95 0.80 8.13
N HIS A 87 12.90 0.54 7.36
CA HIS A 87 12.85 -0.62 6.48
C HIS A 87 13.65 -0.40 5.18
N PHE A 88 13.54 0.78 4.56
CA PHE A 88 14.09 1.04 3.22
C PHE A 88 15.34 1.92 3.18
N HIS A 89 15.73 2.51 4.31
CA HIS A 89 16.92 3.35 4.47
C HIS A 89 17.64 3.00 5.81
N PRO A 90 18.28 1.81 5.88
CA PRO A 90 19.03 1.40 7.06
C PRO A 90 20.30 2.24 7.29
#